data_AF-A0A7V0KJ58-F1
#
_entry.id   AF-A0A7V0KJ58-F1
#
_cell.length_a   1.000
_cell.length_b   1.000
_cell.length_c   1.000
_cell.angle_alpha   90.00
_cell.angle_beta   90.00
_cell.angle_gamma   90.00
#
_symmetry.space_group_name_H-M   'P 1'
#
loop_
_entity.id
_entity.type
_entity.pdbx_description
1 polymer ?
#
loop_
_entity_poly.entity_id
_entity_poly.type
_entity_poly.pdbx_seq_one_letter_code
_entity_poly.pdbx_strand_id
1 'polypeptide(L)' 'VPVPDPDYEVERILLEGDVPSPVNPPSGCYFHPRCRYAKEICKTEAPEYRDIGGEHFVACHFADELKLQPVRAG' A
#
# COMPACT_ATOMS: atom_id res chain seq x y z
N VAL A 1 -3.75 -21.89 -0.63
CA VAL A 1 -4.71 -23.02 -0.58
C VAL A 1 -5.88 -22.54 0.26
N PRO A 2 -7.13 -22.56 -0.23
CA PRO A 2 -8.27 -22.11 0.55
C PRO A 2 -8.52 -23.05 1.73
N VAL A 3 -8.97 -22.50 2.86
CA VAL A 3 -9.44 -23.30 4.00
C VAL A 3 -10.83 -23.86 3.62
N PRO A 4 -11.07 -25.18 3.64
CA PRO A 4 -12.32 -25.79 3.17
C PRO A 4 -13.49 -25.69 4.17
N ASP A 5 -13.30 -25.03 5.31
CA ASP A 5 -14.28 -24.94 6.38
C ASP A 5 -15.24 -23.75 6.13
N PRO A 6 -16.55 -23.99 5.94
CA PRO A 6 -17.54 -22.94 5.67
C PRO A 6 -17.78 -21.99 6.86
N ASP A 7 -17.43 -22.41 8.08
CA ASP A 7 -17.54 -21.60 9.30
C ASP A 7 -16.24 -20.83 9.61
N TYR A 8 -15.23 -20.93 8.74
CA TYR A 8 -13.97 -20.24 8.90
C TYR A 8 -14.12 -18.73 8.61
N GLU A 9 -14.14 -17.94 9.68
CA GLU A 9 -14.15 -16.48 9.57
C GLU A 9 -12.74 -15.95 9.26
N VAL A 10 -12.59 -15.35 8.06
CA VAL A 10 -11.36 -14.65 7.69
C VAL A 10 -11.47 -13.21 8.15
N GLU A 11 -10.52 -12.75 8.97
CA GLU A 11 -10.32 -11.31 9.20
C GLU A 11 -9.96 -10.63 7.88
N ARG A 12 -10.95 -9.96 7.27
CA ARG A 12 -10.76 -9.19 6.04
C ARG A 12 -10.30 -7.79 6.40
N ILE A 13 -9.19 -7.37 5.83
CA ILE A 13 -8.80 -5.95 5.84
C ILE A 13 -9.60 -5.26 4.74
N LEU A 14 -10.58 -4.43 5.12
CA LEU A 14 -11.25 -3.55 4.17
C LEU A 14 -10.26 -2.45 3.78
N LEU A 15 -9.81 -2.44 2.52
CA LEU A 15 -9.02 -1.33 2.00
C LEU A 15 -9.96 -0.13 1.81
N GLU A 16 -9.74 0.93 2.58
CA GLU A 16 -10.53 2.16 2.46
C GLU A 16 -10.07 2.98 1.24
N GLY A 17 -11.04 3.63 0.57
CA GLY A 17 -10.80 4.54 -0.56
C GLY A 17 -10.86 3.89 -1.96
N ASP A 18 -11.23 4.70 -2.95
CA ASP A 18 -11.39 4.32 -4.35
C ASP A 18 -10.09 4.37 -5.16
N VAL A 19 -10.00 3.58 -6.24
CA VAL A 19 -8.89 3.65 -7.20
C VAL A 19 -8.87 5.06 -7.82
N PRO A 20 -7.78 5.83 -7.70
CA PRO A 20 -7.70 7.15 -8.31
C PRO A 20 -7.74 7.05 -9.83
N SER A 21 -8.36 8.04 -10.49
CA SER A 21 -8.39 8.10 -11.95
C SER A 21 -6.98 8.26 -12.53
N PRO A 22 -6.57 7.43 -13.51
CA PRO A 22 -5.25 7.55 -14.13
C PRO A 22 -5.09 8.83 -14.97
N VAL A 23 -6.20 9.49 -15.34
CA VAL A 23 -6.18 10.73 -16.13
C VAL A 23 -5.74 11.93 -15.28
N ASN A 24 -6.07 11.92 -13.99
CA ASN A 24 -5.75 12.99 -13.05
C ASN A 24 -5.03 12.38 -11.84
N PRO A 25 -3.75 12.00 -12.00
CA PRO A 25 -3.01 11.40 -10.90
C PRO A 25 -2.87 12.39 -9.73
N PRO A 26 -2.92 11.91 -8.49
CA PRO A 26 -2.67 12.74 -7.33
C PRO A 26 -1.21 13.24 -7.33
N SER A 27 -0.98 14.41 -6.72
CA SER A 27 0.37 14.95 -6.54
C SER A 27 1.19 14.11 -5.55
N GLY A 28 2.51 14.12 -5.69
CA GLY A 28 3.40 13.37 -4.81
C GLY A 28 3.34 11.86 -5.03
N CYS A 29 3.10 11.10 -3.96
CA CYS A 29 2.96 9.64 -4.02
C CYS A 29 1.61 9.24 -4.58
N TYR A 30 1.60 8.55 -5.72
CA TYR A 30 0.38 8.12 -6.42
C TYR A 30 -0.60 7.31 -5.55
N PHE A 31 -0.07 6.64 -4.53
CA PHE A 31 -0.83 5.78 -3.64
C PHE A 31 -1.36 6.50 -2.38
N HIS A 32 -0.96 7.75 -2.12
CA HIS A 32 -1.34 8.46 -0.89
C HIS A 32 -2.86 8.58 -0.64
N PRO A 33 -3.76 8.63 -1.65
CA PRO A 33 -5.20 8.71 -1.38
C PRO A 33 -5.80 7.44 -0.76
N ARG A 34 -5.10 6.29 -0.89
CA ARG A 34 -5.56 4.98 -0.39
C ARG A 34 -4.60 4.33 0.61
N CYS A 35 -3.45 4.94 0.85
CA CYS A 35 -2.45 4.42 1.76
C CYS A 35 -2.86 4.70 3.21
N ARG A 36 -3.14 3.66 3.99
CA ARG A 36 -3.43 3.76 5.44
C ARG A 36 -2.28 4.34 6.29
N TYR A 37 -1.09 4.48 5.70
CA TYR A 37 0.12 5.00 6.34
C TYR A 37 0.55 6.36 5.78
N ALA A 38 -0.28 7.00 4.94
CA ALA A 38 0.06 8.28 4.31
C ALA A 38 0.33 9.37 5.35
N LYS A 39 1.40 10.14 5.13
CA LYS A 39 1.73 11.37 5.87
C LYS A 39 1.74 12.56 4.90
N GLU A 40 1.93 13.78 5.40
CA GLU A 40 1.88 15.00 4.56
C GLU A 40 2.88 14.98 3.40
N ILE A 41 4.11 14.50 3.60
CA ILE A 41 5.11 14.37 2.53
C ILE A 41 4.62 13.50 1.36
N CYS A 42 3.74 12.52 1.61
CA CYS A 42 3.18 11.67 0.57
C CYS A 42 2.26 12.43 -0.39
N LYS A 43 1.68 13.57 0.02
CA LYS A 43 0.80 14.40 -0.82
C LYS A 43 1.58 15.41 -1.66
N THR A 44 2.76 15.80 -1.19
CA THR A 44 3.55 16.89 -1.78
C THR A 44 4.72 16.40 -2.63
N GLU A 45 5.32 15.26 -2.28
CA GLU A 45 6.55 14.78 -2.91
C GLU A 45 6.42 13.34 -3.40
N ALA A 46 6.94 13.09 -4.60
CA ALA A 46 7.03 11.75 -5.17
C ALA A 46 8.19 11.00 -4.47
N PRO A 47 7.96 9.76 -4.01
CA PRO A 47 9.02 8.97 -3.39
C PRO A 47 10.07 8.55 -4.42
N GLU A 48 11.33 8.48 -3.97
CA GLU A 48 12.42 7.96 -4.78
C GLU A 48 12.21 6.47 -5.07
N TYR A 49 12.54 6.07 -6.31
CA TYR A 49 12.63 4.66 -6.68
C TYR A 49 14.00 4.13 -6.26
N ARG A 50 14.04 3.32 -5.20
CA ARG A 50 15.28 2.84 -4.58
C ARG A 50 15.25 1.35 -4.27
N ASP A 51 16.43 0.73 -4.25
CA ASP A 51 16.64 -0.63 -3.75
C ASP A 51 16.76 -0.61 -2.22
N ILE A 52 15.99 -1.45 -1.54
CA ILE A 52 16.07 -1.66 -0.08
C ILE A 52 16.81 -2.95 0.29
N GLY A 53 17.43 -3.60 -0.70
CA GLY A 53 18.27 -4.79 -0.56
C GLY A 53 17.66 -6.02 -1.23
N GLY A 54 18.54 -6.90 -1.72
CA GLY A 54 18.11 -8.16 -2.35
C GLY A 54 17.36 -7.98 -3.67
N GLU A 55 17.71 -6.94 -4.44
CA GLU A 55 17.04 -6.57 -5.69
C GLU A 55 15.54 -6.20 -5.47
N HIS A 56 15.21 -5.72 -4.27
CA HIS A 56 13.86 -5.31 -3.89
C HIS A 56 13.72 -3.81 -4.02
N PHE A 57 13.09 -3.37 -5.11
CA PHE A 57 12.90 -1.94 -5.38
C PHE A 57 11.54 -1.44 -4.90
N VAL A 58 11.54 -0.24 -4.32
CA VAL A 58 10.34 0.42 -3.79
C VAL A 58 10.30 1.89 -4.17
N ALA A 59 9.09 2.44 -4.22
CA ALA A 59 8.84 3.87 -4.30
C ALA A 59 7.94 4.29 -3.12
N CYS A 60 8.51 4.32 -1.92
CA CYS A 60 7.81 4.68 -0.69
C CYS A 60 8.74 5.48 0.25
N HIS A 61 8.23 6.59 0.79
CA HIS A 61 8.96 7.46 1.72
C HIS A 61 9.38 6.75 3.03
N PHE A 62 8.62 5.73 3.44
CA PHE A 62 8.78 5.07 4.75
C PHE A 62 9.00 3.56 4.65
N ALA A 63 9.52 3.06 3.51
CA ALA A 63 9.70 1.63 3.28
C ALA A 63 10.54 0.94 4.38
N ASP A 64 11.56 1.63 4.89
CA ASP A 64 12.49 1.11 5.91
C ASP A 64 11.93 1.21 7.34
N GLU A 65 10.88 1.99 7.56
CA GLU A 65 10.30 2.27 8.88
C GLU A 65 9.00 1.50 9.13
N LEU A 66 8.23 1.25 8.07
CA LEU A 66 6.90 0.67 8.19
C LEU A 66 6.95 -0.85 8.28
N LYS A 67 6.34 -1.39 9.34
CA LYS A 67 5.92 -2.79 9.39
C LYS A 67 4.60 -2.93 8.64
N LEU A 68 4.69 -3.17 7.33
CA LEU A 68 3.52 -3.36 6.48
C LEU A 68 2.75 -4.61 6.93
N GLN A 69 1.47 -4.44 7.24
CA GLN A 69 0.59 -5.58 7.42
C GLN A 69 0.19 -6.10 6.03
N PRO A 70 0.51 -7.36 5.67
CA PRO A 70 0.11 -7.90 4.38
C PRO A 70 -1.41 -7.97 4.26
N VAL A 71 -1.95 -7.58 3.11
CA VAL A 71 -3.33 -7.90 2.75
C VAL A 71 -3.35 -9.41 2.54
N ARG A 72 -3.90 -10.16 3.50
CA ARG A 72 -4.06 -11.62 3.35
C ARG A 72 -4.95 -11.86 2.14
N ALA A 73 -4.35 -12.30 1.02
CA ALA A 73 -5.09 -12.80 -0.11
C ALA A 73 -5.83 -14.07 0.35
N GLY A 74 -7.16 -14.04 0.26
CA GLY A 74 -8.01 -15.21 0.48
C GLY A 74 -7.80 -16.27 -0.58
#